data_AF-A0A0D3DDW6-F1
#
_entry.id   AF-A0A0D3DDW6-F1
#
_cell.length_a   1.000
_cell.length_b   1.000
_cell.length_c   1.000
_cell.angle_alpha   90.00
_cell.angle_beta   90.00
_cell.angle_gamma   90.00
#
_symmetry.space_group_name_H-M   'P 1'
#
loop_
_entity.id
_entity.type
_entity.pdbx_description
1 polymer ?
#
loop_
_entity_poly.entity_id
_entity_poly.type
_entity_poly.pdbx_seq_one_letter_code
_entity_poly.pdbx_strand_id
1 'polypeptide(L)'
;MTTSLVREKKIKTNGIWLNVAEKGDEGRPLVLLLHGFPETWFSWRHQIDYLSSHGYHVVAPDLRGYGDSEFLPSHESYTVSHLVADVIGLLDHYGTAQAFVAGHDWGSVIGWSLCLFRPDRVKGFISLSVPYSPRDPNLKPSEFSKTFGDGLYITQFQKPGRAEAAFAKHDCKTVMKKFLLTTRTDFMVAPPGTEIIDDLVIPSEIPEWITEEEIQVYADKFQKSGFTGPLNYYRAMDLNWEILAPWEGSKILVPTKFIAGGRDIGAKETMEYVKGEMFKSIVPNVEVVVIEDGHHFIQQEKAKHVSEEILSFFNKLRTTEFEIEAFGVWARKMDPDAVKSTLSNLAFGNVLAAAARDYKKEVLANEKAQSSNPVNEEVDLDELMDDPELEKLHADRIAALKREVEKREAFKRQGHGEYREVSEGDFLGEVTRSQKVICHFYHKEFYRCKIMDKHLKSLAPRHVDTKFIRVDAENAPFFVTKLAIKTLPCVLLFSKGVAIDRLVGFQDLGTKDDFTTTKLENVLIKKGMLSKKKKEEDDEDAEYQESVRRSVRSSENLDSDSD
;
A
#
# COMPACT_ATOMS: atom_id res chain seq x y z
N MET A 1 1.05 -40.33 18.30
CA MET A 1 1.92 -39.16 18.07
C MET A 1 2.15 -38.52 19.42
N THR A 2 3.39 -38.50 19.91
CA THR A 2 3.75 -37.89 21.18
C THR A 2 3.49 -36.39 21.08
N THR A 3 2.54 -35.87 21.86
CA THR A 3 2.32 -34.43 22.03
C THR A 3 3.55 -33.85 22.72
N SER A 4 4.50 -33.36 21.94
CA SER A 4 5.63 -32.62 22.50
C SER A 4 5.13 -31.30 23.10
N LEU A 5 5.61 -30.99 24.30
CA LEU A 5 5.39 -29.71 24.97
C LEU A 5 6.15 -28.60 24.21
N VAL A 6 5.69 -27.36 24.32
CA VAL A 6 6.44 -26.20 23.81
C VAL A 6 7.78 -26.12 24.54
N ARG A 7 8.87 -25.97 23.79
CA ARG A 7 10.22 -25.83 24.35
C ARG A 7 10.65 -24.38 24.28
N GLU A 8 11.11 -23.81 25.39
CA GLU A 8 11.73 -22.49 25.41
C GLU A 8 13.26 -22.61 25.44
N LYS A 9 13.96 -21.82 24.62
CA LYS A 9 15.43 -21.73 24.62
C LYS A 9 15.90 -20.31 24.34
N LYS A 10 17.10 -19.99 24.81
CA LYS A 10 17.76 -18.73 24.47
C LYS A 10 18.62 -18.87 23.23
N ILE A 11 18.40 -17.99 22.25
CA ILE A 11 19.14 -17.94 21.00
C ILE A 11 19.86 -16.60 20.90
N LYS A 12 21.17 -16.63 20.61
CA LYS A 12 21.94 -15.41 20.37
C LYS A 12 21.80 -14.99 18.91
N THR A 13 21.31 -13.78 18.67
CA THR A 13 21.11 -13.20 17.34
C THR A 13 21.36 -11.70 17.40
N ASN A 14 21.98 -11.12 16.37
CA ASN A 14 22.23 -9.68 16.26
C ASN A 14 22.80 -9.02 17.54
N GLY A 15 23.72 -9.73 18.22
CA GLY A 15 24.37 -9.26 19.44
C GLY A 15 23.57 -9.41 20.74
N ILE A 16 22.32 -9.86 20.71
CA ILE A 16 21.46 -10.03 21.88
C ILE A 16 20.98 -11.48 22.06
N TRP A 17 20.48 -11.81 23.25
CA TRP A 17 19.81 -13.08 23.52
C TRP A 17 18.29 -12.93 23.45
N LEU A 18 17.66 -13.68 22.53
CA LEU A 18 16.20 -13.81 22.49
C LEU A 18 15.75 -15.10 23.18
N ASN A 19 14.70 -15.01 23.99
CA ASN A 19 13.92 -16.16 24.40
C ASN A 19 13.03 -16.61 23.25
N VAL A 20 13.03 -17.90 22.95
CA VAL A 20 12.33 -18.48 21.80
C VAL A 20 11.55 -19.71 22.23
N ALA A 21 10.24 -19.65 22.08
CA ALA A 21 9.36 -20.79 22.19
C ALA A 21 9.24 -21.50 20.84
N GLU A 22 9.40 -22.82 20.84
CA GLU A 22 9.30 -23.62 19.62
C GLU A 22 8.56 -24.93 19.84
N LYS A 23 7.89 -25.39 18.77
CA LYS A 23 7.20 -26.68 18.73
C LYS A 23 7.14 -27.22 17.30
N GLY A 24 7.14 -28.53 17.18
CA GLY A 24 7.18 -29.23 15.89
C GLY A 24 8.57 -29.78 15.57
N ASP A 25 8.65 -30.51 14.47
CA ASP A 25 9.87 -31.17 13.99
C ASP A 25 10.72 -30.17 13.19
N GLU A 26 11.98 -29.95 13.59
CA GLU A 26 12.92 -29.02 12.96
C GLU A 26 13.22 -29.35 11.48
N GLY A 27 12.90 -30.56 11.01
CA GLY A 27 12.95 -30.92 9.59
C GLY A 27 11.76 -30.42 8.75
N ARG A 28 10.78 -29.75 9.36
CA ARG A 28 9.57 -29.24 8.70
C ARG A 28 9.70 -27.77 8.31
N PRO A 29 8.86 -27.26 7.38
CA PRO A 29 8.88 -25.85 7.02
C PRO A 29 8.69 -24.95 8.24
N LEU A 30 9.56 -23.95 8.37
CA LEU A 30 9.56 -23.04 9.51
C LEU A 30 8.46 -21.98 9.37
N VAL A 31 7.72 -21.78 10.45
CA VAL A 31 6.78 -20.67 10.65
C VAL A 31 7.29 -19.81 11.80
N LEU A 32 7.57 -18.53 11.52
CA LEU A 32 7.97 -17.55 12.52
C LEU A 32 6.76 -16.69 12.91
N LEU A 33 6.43 -16.64 14.20
CA LEU A 33 5.30 -15.89 14.76
C LEU A 33 5.81 -14.69 15.59
N LEU A 34 5.47 -13.47 15.18
CA LEU A 34 5.94 -12.22 15.79
C LEU A 34 4.78 -11.55 16.53
N HIS A 35 4.88 -11.41 17.85
CA HIS A 35 3.88 -10.73 18.67
C HIS A 35 4.03 -9.19 18.61
N GLY A 36 3.10 -8.46 19.21
CA GLY A 36 3.15 -6.99 19.32
C GLY A 36 3.14 -6.47 20.75
N PHE A 37 2.46 -5.36 20.98
CA PHE A 37 2.37 -4.66 22.27
C PHE A 37 0.97 -4.80 22.90
N PRO A 38 0.88 -5.02 24.24
CA PRO A 38 1.90 -5.50 25.16
C PRO A 38 1.83 -7.03 25.27
N GLU A 39 2.43 -7.73 24.30
CA GLU A 39 2.33 -9.19 24.20
C GLU A 39 3.68 -9.89 24.47
N THR A 40 3.68 -11.23 24.36
CA THR A 40 4.87 -12.09 24.41
C THR A 40 4.70 -13.25 23.42
N TRP A 41 5.65 -14.18 23.32
CA TRP A 41 5.45 -15.40 22.50
C TRP A 41 4.15 -16.15 22.86
N PHE A 42 3.70 -16.04 24.11
CA PHE A 42 2.53 -16.72 24.65
C PHE A 42 1.20 -16.32 23.96
N SER A 43 1.16 -15.15 23.32
CA SER A 43 0.01 -14.70 22.55
C SER A 43 -0.27 -15.57 21.32
N TRP A 44 0.71 -16.36 20.90
CA TRP A 44 0.61 -17.31 19.80
C TRP A 44 0.37 -18.76 20.23
N ARG A 45 0.12 -19.03 21.53
CA ARG A 45 0.02 -20.40 22.08
C ARG A 45 -0.92 -21.32 21.29
N HIS A 46 -2.07 -20.80 20.84
CA HIS A 46 -3.01 -21.57 20.04
C HIS A 46 -2.47 -21.91 18.65
N GLN A 47 -1.83 -20.94 17.98
CA GLN A 47 -1.26 -21.13 16.65
C GLN A 47 -0.01 -22.02 16.68
N ILE A 48 0.80 -21.95 17.76
CA ILE A 48 1.92 -22.86 17.98
C ILE A 48 1.45 -24.31 17.99
N ASP A 49 0.43 -24.61 18.79
CA ASP A 49 -0.14 -25.95 18.88
C ASP A 49 -0.81 -26.38 17.57
N TYR A 50 -1.62 -25.50 16.98
CA TYR A 50 -2.34 -25.80 15.75
C TYR A 50 -1.38 -26.06 14.59
N LEU A 51 -0.47 -25.15 14.28
CA LEU A 51 0.42 -25.28 13.11
C LEU A 51 1.44 -26.41 13.29
N SER A 52 1.96 -26.62 14.50
CA SER A 52 2.88 -27.75 14.74
C SER A 52 2.20 -29.10 14.54
N SER A 53 0.93 -29.24 14.94
CA SER A 53 0.14 -30.45 14.67
C SER A 53 -0.16 -30.68 13.17
N HIS A 54 -0.05 -29.63 12.35
CA HIS A 54 -0.21 -29.66 10.90
C HIS A 54 1.13 -29.75 10.15
N GLY A 55 2.20 -30.17 10.83
CA GLY A 55 3.47 -30.51 10.19
C GLY A 55 4.35 -29.32 9.86
N TYR A 56 4.28 -28.25 10.65
CA TYR A 56 5.20 -27.12 10.62
C TYR A 56 6.14 -27.13 11.83
N HIS A 57 7.33 -26.54 11.65
CA HIS A 57 8.18 -26.15 12.77
C HIS A 57 7.83 -24.72 13.15
N VAL A 58 7.22 -24.52 14.30
CA VAL A 58 6.74 -23.21 14.72
C VAL A 58 7.71 -22.61 15.73
N VAL A 59 8.09 -21.36 15.49
CA VAL A 59 9.02 -20.57 16.30
C VAL A 59 8.36 -19.24 16.64
N ALA A 60 8.31 -18.92 17.93
CA ALA A 60 7.76 -17.66 18.45
C ALA A 60 8.74 -17.06 19.46
N PRO A 61 9.52 -16.02 19.09
CA PRO A 61 10.38 -15.32 20.03
C PRO A 61 9.57 -14.39 20.94
N ASP A 62 10.05 -14.18 22.16
CA ASP A 62 9.85 -12.88 22.81
C ASP A 62 10.74 -11.88 22.05
N LEU A 63 10.15 -10.83 21.51
CA LEU A 63 10.90 -9.82 20.75
C LEU A 63 11.87 -9.05 21.65
N ARG A 64 12.81 -8.32 21.05
CA ARG A 64 13.79 -7.49 21.75
C ARG A 64 13.11 -6.64 22.83
N GLY A 65 13.59 -6.72 24.07
CA GLY A 65 13.05 -5.98 25.22
C GLY A 65 11.77 -6.53 25.84
N TYR A 66 11.21 -7.64 25.33
CA TYR A 66 10.03 -8.29 25.91
C TYR A 66 10.39 -9.56 26.69
N GLY A 67 9.57 -9.88 27.69
CA GLY A 67 9.60 -11.18 28.37
C GLY A 67 10.99 -11.56 28.88
N ASP A 68 11.49 -12.72 28.43
CA ASP A 68 12.81 -13.23 28.84
C ASP A 68 13.95 -12.91 27.86
N SER A 69 13.64 -12.14 26.82
CA SER A 69 14.62 -11.60 25.87
C SER A 69 15.39 -10.42 26.45
N GLU A 70 16.59 -10.21 25.92
CA GLU A 70 17.47 -9.16 26.38
C GLU A 70 16.88 -7.77 26.12
N PHE A 71 17.02 -6.91 27.14
CA PHE A 71 16.59 -5.52 27.12
C PHE A 71 17.79 -4.60 26.94
N LEU A 72 17.64 -3.59 26.08
CA LEU A 72 18.60 -2.51 25.90
C LEU A 72 17.94 -1.18 26.31
N PRO A 73 18.65 -0.26 26.97
CA PRO A 73 18.00 0.92 27.54
C PRO A 73 17.62 1.99 26.49
N SER A 74 18.40 2.15 25.42
CA SER A 74 18.19 3.20 24.42
C SER A 74 17.12 2.81 23.40
N HIS A 75 16.19 3.73 23.09
CA HIS A 75 15.20 3.53 22.02
C HIS A 75 15.82 3.44 20.62
N GLU A 76 17.03 3.96 20.42
CA GLU A 76 17.77 3.82 19.16
C GLU A 76 18.06 2.34 18.83
N SER A 77 18.10 1.48 19.85
CA SER A 77 18.26 0.04 19.70
C SER A 77 16.97 -0.69 19.30
N TYR A 78 15.85 0.01 19.08
CA TYR A 78 14.51 -0.56 18.82
C TYR A 78 13.92 -0.16 17.47
N THR A 79 14.76 0.38 16.58
CA THR A 79 14.34 0.67 15.21
C THR A 79 14.00 -0.62 14.45
N VAL A 80 13.16 -0.55 13.42
CA VAL A 80 12.82 -1.69 12.55
C VAL A 80 14.04 -2.38 11.95
N SER A 81 15.14 -1.68 11.70
CA SER A 81 16.40 -2.30 11.24
C SER A 81 16.99 -3.27 12.26
N HIS A 82 17.01 -2.90 13.54
CA HIS A 82 17.45 -3.78 14.64
C HIS A 82 16.51 -4.98 14.78
N LEU A 83 15.20 -4.74 14.78
CA LEU A 83 14.18 -5.78 14.95
C LEU A 83 14.20 -6.80 13.80
N VAL A 84 14.33 -6.32 12.56
CA VAL A 84 14.46 -7.20 11.39
C VAL A 84 15.79 -7.96 11.41
N ALA A 85 16.89 -7.34 11.84
CA ALA A 85 18.17 -8.03 11.98
C ALA A 85 18.12 -9.16 13.03
N ASP A 86 17.41 -8.95 14.15
CA ASP A 86 17.16 -9.99 15.14
C ASP A 86 16.44 -11.20 14.51
N VAL A 87 15.36 -10.93 13.74
CA VAL A 87 14.57 -11.93 13.02
C VAL A 87 15.40 -12.67 11.97
N ILE A 88 16.18 -11.95 11.15
CA ILE A 88 17.07 -12.57 10.15
C ILE A 88 18.06 -13.52 10.82
N GLY A 89 18.68 -13.12 11.93
CA GLY A 89 19.61 -13.99 12.64
C GLY A 89 18.94 -15.19 13.31
N LEU A 90 17.65 -15.13 13.67
CA LEU A 90 16.88 -16.32 14.02
C LEU A 90 16.71 -17.26 12.81
N LEU A 91 16.33 -16.74 11.65
CA LEU A 91 16.22 -17.55 10.43
C LEU A 91 17.56 -18.21 10.06
N ASP A 92 18.66 -17.48 10.21
CA ASP A 92 20.02 -18.00 10.01
C ASP A 92 20.37 -19.09 11.03
N HIS A 93 20.00 -18.92 12.31
CA HIS A 93 20.21 -19.94 13.35
C HIS A 93 19.54 -21.27 13.01
N TYR A 94 18.31 -21.23 12.49
CA TYR A 94 17.59 -22.42 12.05
C TYR A 94 18.02 -22.93 10.67
N GLY A 95 18.99 -22.28 10.02
CA GLY A 95 19.52 -22.69 8.72
C GLY A 95 18.50 -22.65 7.59
N THR A 96 17.43 -21.85 7.73
CA THR A 96 16.38 -21.77 6.72
C THR A 96 16.61 -20.62 5.75
N ALA A 97 16.54 -20.92 4.46
CA ALA A 97 16.61 -19.91 3.41
C ALA A 97 15.37 -19.01 3.43
N GLN A 98 14.18 -19.61 3.55
CA GLN A 98 12.91 -18.90 3.61
C GLN A 98 12.00 -19.49 4.68
N ALA A 99 11.22 -18.63 5.34
CA ALA A 99 10.20 -19.04 6.29
C ALA A 99 8.84 -18.45 5.92
N PHE A 100 7.78 -19.10 6.41
CA PHE A 100 6.50 -18.43 6.56
C PHE A 100 6.55 -17.52 7.78
N VAL A 101 5.97 -16.34 7.69
CA VAL A 101 6.00 -15.35 8.77
C VAL A 101 4.57 -14.91 9.07
N ALA A 102 4.21 -14.81 10.34
CA ALA A 102 2.98 -14.15 10.77
C ALA A 102 3.31 -13.11 11.85
N GLY A 103 2.69 -11.94 11.78
CA GLY A 103 2.85 -10.86 12.74
C GLY A 103 1.51 -10.34 13.25
N HIS A 104 1.48 -9.85 14.48
CA HIS A 104 0.36 -9.08 15.05
C HIS A 104 0.88 -7.77 15.65
N ASP A 105 0.12 -6.68 15.49
CA ASP A 105 0.48 -5.34 15.97
C ASP A 105 1.93 -4.93 15.56
N TRP A 106 2.85 -4.64 16.48
CA TRP A 106 4.25 -4.35 16.16
C TRP A 106 4.96 -5.52 15.46
N GLY A 107 4.55 -6.75 15.70
CA GLY A 107 5.00 -7.92 14.95
C GLY A 107 4.62 -7.85 13.48
N SER A 108 3.45 -7.28 13.14
CA SER A 108 3.09 -6.97 11.75
C SER A 108 4.01 -5.90 11.17
N VAL A 109 4.32 -4.83 11.91
CA VAL A 109 5.26 -3.77 11.47
C VAL A 109 6.64 -4.35 11.15
N ILE A 110 7.15 -5.25 12.00
CA ILE A 110 8.42 -5.96 11.76
C ILE A 110 8.30 -6.87 10.53
N GLY A 111 7.20 -7.61 10.39
CA GLY A 111 6.95 -8.48 9.24
C GLY A 111 6.91 -7.71 7.91
N TRP A 112 6.23 -6.56 7.87
CA TRP A 112 6.24 -5.65 6.72
C TRP A 112 7.65 -5.16 6.40
N SER A 113 8.41 -4.74 7.42
CA SER A 113 9.78 -4.28 7.26
C SER A 113 10.71 -5.41 6.77
N LEU A 114 10.52 -6.64 7.25
CA LEU A 114 11.24 -7.82 6.75
C LEU A 114 10.92 -8.08 5.27
N CYS A 115 9.66 -7.96 4.87
CA CYS A 115 9.25 -8.11 3.47
C CYS A 115 9.83 -7.02 2.56
N LEU A 116 10.06 -5.80 3.08
CA LEU A 116 10.76 -4.74 2.35
C LEU A 116 12.27 -4.98 2.26
N PHE A 117 12.90 -5.34 3.38
CA PHE A 117 14.35 -5.40 3.49
C PHE A 117 14.91 -6.68 2.89
N ARG A 118 14.21 -7.80 3.10
CA ARG A 118 14.64 -9.16 2.75
C ARG A 118 13.46 -10.01 2.25
N PRO A 119 12.80 -9.62 1.15
CA PRO A 119 11.74 -10.42 0.54
C PRO A 119 12.24 -11.83 0.15
N ASP A 120 13.54 -11.98 -0.10
CA ASP A 120 14.19 -13.26 -0.38
C ASP A 120 14.15 -14.25 0.78
N ARG A 121 13.86 -13.79 2.01
CA ARG A 121 13.79 -14.62 3.23
C ARG A 121 12.37 -14.99 3.64
N VAL A 122 11.35 -14.47 2.94
CA VAL A 122 9.94 -14.66 3.30
C VAL A 122 9.21 -15.40 2.18
N LYS A 123 8.67 -16.57 2.52
CA LYS A 123 7.89 -17.40 1.58
C LYS A 123 6.45 -16.91 1.43
N GLY A 124 5.87 -16.48 2.54
CA GLY A 124 4.55 -15.89 2.61
C GLY A 124 4.38 -15.19 3.95
N PHE A 125 3.70 -14.05 3.93
CA PHE A 125 3.52 -13.23 5.12
C PHE A 125 2.03 -13.15 5.52
N ILE A 126 1.76 -13.22 6.81
CA ILE A 126 0.45 -12.96 7.38
C ILE A 126 0.55 -11.77 8.32
N SER A 127 -0.22 -10.74 8.04
CA SER A 127 -0.31 -9.56 8.89
C SER A 127 -1.65 -9.55 9.60
N LEU A 128 -1.62 -9.53 10.93
CA LEU A 128 -2.79 -9.34 11.78
C LEU A 128 -2.84 -7.90 12.28
N SER A 129 -4.05 -7.32 12.27
CA SER A 129 -4.39 -5.97 12.76
C SER A 129 -3.80 -4.81 11.95
N VAL A 130 -2.47 -4.68 11.87
CA VAL A 130 -1.79 -3.49 11.34
C VAL A 130 -1.46 -3.63 9.85
N PRO A 131 -2.09 -2.87 8.93
CA PRO A 131 -1.81 -2.95 7.50
C PRO A 131 -0.48 -2.29 7.15
N TYR A 132 0.05 -2.60 5.97
CA TYR A 132 1.19 -1.88 5.42
C TYR A 132 0.82 -0.42 5.14
N SER A 133 1.53 0.51 5.78
CA SER A 133 1.48 1.93 5.47
C SER A 133 2.84 2.38 4.92
N PRO A 134 2.92 2.90 3.70
CA PRO A 134 4.18 3.38 3.14
C PRO A 134 4.61 4.66 3.87
N ARG A 135 5.92 4.92 3.86
CA ARG A 135 6.48 6.16 4.40
C ARG A 135 5.91 7.37 3.66
N ASP A 136 5.36 8.34 4.40
CA ASP A 136 5.03 9.67 3.86
C ASP A 136 6.24 10.60 3.99
N PRO A 137 6.84 11.11 2.90
CA PRO A 137 8.00 11.99 2.98
C PRO A 137 7.74 13.34 3.63
N ASN A 138 6.48 13.77 3.78
CA ASN A 138 6.12 15.09 4.24
C ASN A 138 5.57 15.11 5.68
N LEU A 139 5.38 13.95 6.30
CA LEU A 139 4.75 13.86 7.61
C LEU A 139 5.41 12.80 8.48
N LYS A 140 6.09 13.23 9.55
CA LYS A 140 6.65 12.29 10.53
C LYS A 140 5.54 11.65 11.38
N PRO A 141 5.73 10.41 11.86
CA PRO A 141 4.75 9.76 12.74
C PRO A 141 4.43 10.56 14.00
N SER A 142 5.42 11.21 14.63
CA SER A 142 5.17 12.05 15.81
C SER A 142 4.36 13.31 15.48
N GLU A 143 4.52 13.88 14.28
CA GLU A 143 3.75 15.04 13.82
C GLU A 143 2.31 14.67 13.53
N PHE A 144 2.08 13.55 12.85
CA PHE A 144 0.75 12.97 12.68
C PHE A 144 0.10 12.70 14.04
N SER A 145 0.83 12.07 14.96
CA SER A 145 0.32 11.76 16.30
C SER A 145 -0.12 13.01 17.09
N LYS A 146 0.59 14.14 16.92
CA LYS A 146 0.22 15.42 17.56
C LYS A 146 -1.11 15.99 17.07
N THR A 147 -1.59 15.62 15.87
CA THR A 147 -2.91 16.06 15.36
C THR A 147 -4.07 15.53 16.20
N PHE A 148 -3.88 14.43 16.93
CA PHE A 148 -4.84 13.87 17.89
C PHE A 148 -4.67 14.42 19.31
N GLY A 149 -3.68 15.30 19.53
CA GLY A 149 -3.35 15.88 20.82
C GLY A 149 -2.55 14.96 21.75
N ASP A 150 -2.29 15.45 22.97
CA ASP A 150 -1.53 14.74 24.01
C ASP A 150 -2.27 13.52 24.59
N GLY A 151 -3.57 13.40 24.32
CA GLY A 151 -4.38 12.26 24.76
C GLY A 151 -4.07 10.96 24.00
N LEU A 152 -3.53 11.04 22.78
CA LEU A 152 -3.22 9.86 21.99
C LEU A 152 -2.13 9.02 22.66
N TYR A 153 -2.37 7.72 22.83
CA TYR A 153 -1.45 6.81 23.52
C TYR A 153 -0.03 6.83 22.94
N ILE A 154 0.12 6.89 21.61
CA ILE A 154 1.43 6.98 20.93
C ILE A 154 2.18 8.22 21.39
N THR A 155 1.50 9.38 21.45
CA THR A 155 2.06 10.64 21.93
C THR A 155 2.52 10.53 23.39
N GLN A 156 1.70 9.91 24.25
CA GLN A 156 2.05 9.69 25.65
C GLN A 156 3.26 8.77 25.84
N PHE A 157 3.45 7.80 24.94
CA PHE A 157 4.56 6.84 25.01
C PHE A 157 5.90 7.43 24.55
N GLN A 158 5.89 8.53 23.78
CA GLN A 158 7.11 9.15 23.25
C GLN A 158 8.06 9.64 24.34
N LYS A 159 7.56 10.27 25.41
CA LYS A 159 8.41 10.82 26.47
C LYS A 159 8.95 9.68 27.36
N PRO A 160 10.27 9.42 27.40
CA PRO A 160 10.83 8.39 28.26
C PRO A 160 10.45 8.60 29.73
N GLY A 161 9.98 7.53 30.38
CA GLY A 161 9.57 7.54 31.79
C GLY A 161 8.13 7.99 32.06
N ARG A 162 7.43 8.63 31.11
CA ARG A 162 6.04 9.08 31.32
C ARG A 162 5.10 7.89 31.46
N ALA A 163 5.02 7.08 30.42
CA ALA A 163 4.15 5.91 30.39
C ALA A 163 4.57 4.87 31.46
N GLU A 164 5.87 4.68 31.68
CA GLU A 164 6.35 3.82 32.76
C GLU A 164 5.87 4.29 34.13
N ALA A 165 5.96 5.60 34.44
CA ALA A 165 5.47 6.14 35.70
C ALA A 165 3.95 6.04 35.83
N ALA A 166 3.21 6.21 34.73
CA ALA A 166 1.76 6.03 34.71
C ALA A 166 1.37 4.56 34.98
N PHE A 167 2.05 3.60 34.32
CA PHE A 167 1.78 2.18 34.49
C PHE A 167 2.17 1.70 35.88
N ALA A 168 3.25 2.22 36.46
CA ALA A 168 3.73 1.88 37.80
C ALA A 168 2.77 2.26 38.95
N LYS A 169 1.71 3.04 38.68
CA LYS A 169 0.62 3.28 39.64
C LYS A 169 -0.26 2.04 39.86
N HIS A 170 -0.18 1.07 38.95
CA HIS A 170 -0.97 -0.15 38.94
C HIS A 170 -0.03 -1.36 39.02
N ASP A 171 -0.50 -2.49 39.58
CA ASP A 171 0.24 -3.74 39.43
C ASP A 171 0.22 -4.22 37.97
N CYS A 172 1.21 -5.02 37.56
CA CYS A 172 1.33 -5.46 36.17
C CYS A 172 0.09 -6.22 35.67
N LYS A 173 -0.61 -6.96 36.54
CA LYS A 173 -1.82 -7.68 36.13
C LYS A 173 -2.95 -6.71 35.78
N THR A 174 -3.14 -5.67 36.58
CA THR A 174 -4.09 -4.59 36.29
C THR A 174 -3.74 -3.87 34.98
N VAL A 175 -2.46 -3.58 34.73
CA VAL A 175 -2.00 -3.00 33.45
C VAL A 175 -2.34 -3.93 32.28
N MET A 176 -2.04 -5.23 32.41
CA MET A 176 -2.34 -6.23 31.38
C MET A 176 -3.84 -6.36 31.13
N LYS A 177 -4.68 -6.35 32.18
CA LYS A 177 -6.15 -6.35 32.02
C LYS A 177 -6.64 -5.14 31.24
N LYS A 178 -6.14 -3.94 31.56
CA LYS A 178 -6.52 -2.70 30.88
C LYS A 178 -6.22 -2.73 29.38
N PHE A 179 -5.08 -3.31 28.98
CA PHE A 179 -4.75 -3.45 27.56
C PHE A 179 -5.45 -4.64 26.90
N LEU A 180 -5.32 -5.86 27.44
CA LEU A 180 -5.81 -7.08 26.80
C LEU A 180 -7.34 -7.15 26.73
N LEU A 181 -8.03 -6.54 27.70
CA LEU A 181 -9.50 -6.60 27.80
C LEU A 181 -10.17 -5.31 27.32
N THR A 182 -9.43 -4.41 26.67
CA THR A 182 -10.01 -3.20 26.09
C THR A 182 -11.09 -3.56 25.06
N THR A 183 -12.20 -2.83 25.08
CA THR A 183 -13.30 -2.94 24.11
C THR A 183 -13.40 -1.71 23.21
N ARG A 184 -12.39 -0.83 23.26
CA ARG A 184 -12.30 0.35 22.40
C ARG A 184 -12.09 -0.06 20.95
N THR A 185 -12.83 0.60 20.07
CA THR A 185 -12.77 0.40 18.61
C THR A 185 -12.31 1.67 17.88
N ASP A 186 -12.34 2.81 18.54
CA ASP A 186 -11.77 4.08 18.10
C ASP A 186 -10.28 4.17 18.47
N PHE A 187 -9.58 5.17 17.91
CA PHE A 187 -8.21 5.46 18.32
C PHE A 187 -8.15 5.70 19.83
N MET A 188 -7.15 5.11 20.50
CA MET A 188 -6.92 5.27 21.93
C MET A 188 -6.44 6.69 22.26
N VAL A 189 -7.40 7.60 22.46
CA VAL A 189 -7.18 8.99 22.85
C VAL A 189 -7.85 9.23 24.20
N ALA A 190 -7.05 9.48 25.23
CA ALA A 190 -7.52 9.81 26.57
C ALA A 190 -8.04 11.26 26.64
N PRO A 191 -8.98 11.56 27.56
CA PRO A 191 -9.38 12.94 27.84
C PRO A 191 -8.18 13.83 28.22
N PRO A 192 -8.24 15.15 27.96
CA PRO A 192 -7.15 16.07 28.31
C PRO A 192 -6.74 15.97 29.79
N GLY A 193 -5.44 15.80 30.03
CA GLY A 193 -4.88 15.66 31.39
C GLY A 193 -4.94 14.24 31.98
N THR A 194 -5.45 13.26 31.24
CA THR A 194 -5.55 11.86 31.67
C THR A 194 -4.52 11.00 30.94
N GLU A 195 -3.81 10.14 31.68
CA GLU A 195 -2.95 9.11 31.10
C GLU A 195 -3.82 7.97 30.55
N ILE A 196 -3.48 7.43 29.38
CA ILE A 196 -4.30 6.43 28.68
C ILE A 196 -4.58 5.20 29.54
N ILE A 197 -3.61 4.78 30.36
CA ILE A 197 -3.80 3.64 31.25
C ILE A 197 -4.89 3.89 32.29
N ASP A 198 -5.06 5.14 32.75
CA ASP A 198 -6.06 5.49 33.76
C ASP A 198 -7.46 5.57 33.13
N ASP A 199 -7.55 5.87 31.83
CA ASP A 199 -8.78 5.93 31.03
C ASP A 199 -9.29 4.56 30.55
N LEU A 200 -8.40 3.59 30.35
CA LEU A 200 -8.79 2.23 29.94
C LEU A 200 -9.63 1.53 31.02
N VAL A 201 -10.81 1.06 30.64
CA VAL A 201 -11.76 0.36 31.52
C VAL A 201 -11.53 -1.14 31.45
N ILE A 202 -11.44 -1.78 32.62
CA ILE A 202 -11.46 -3.24 32.72
C ILE A 202 -12.94 -3.68 32.75
N PRO A 203 -13.39 -4.55 31.85
CA PRO A 203 -14.74 -5.10 31.90
C PRO A 203 -15.03 -5.80 33.23
N SER A 204 -16.30 -5.82 33.66
CA SER A 204 -16.70 -6.48 34.91
C SER A 204 -16.51 -8.00 34.88
N GLU A 205 -16.51 -8.59 33.69
CA GLU A 205 -16.34 -10.02 33.46
C GLU A 205 -15.17 -10.25 32.51
N ILE A 206 -14.41 -11.32 32.77
CA ILE A 206 -13.33 -11.73 31.89
C ILE A 206 -13.94 -12.42 30.66
N PRO A 207 -13.61 -11.99 29.44
CA PRO A 207 -14.09 -12.64 28.23
C PRO A 207 -13.68 -14.12 28.14
N GLU A 208 -14.53 -14.96 27.55
CA GLU A 208 -14.32 -16.41 27.47
C GLU A 208 -13.02 -16.85 26.77
N TRP A 209 -12.42 -15.97 25.96
CA TRP A 209 -11.22 -16.29 25.17
C TRP A 209 -9.90 -16.22 25.97
N ILE A 210 -9.93 -15.70 27.20
CA ILE A 210 -8.72 -15.60 28.04
C ILE A 210 -9.06 -15.86 29.51
N THR A 211 -8.17 -16.53 30.22
CA THR A 211 -8.33 -16.75 31.67
C THR A 211 -7.51 -15.79 32.52
N GLU A 212 -7.87 -15.72 33.80
CA GLU A 212 -7.15 -14.91 34.79
C GLU A 212 -5.70 -15.39 35.00
N GLU A 213 -5.45 -16.69 34.84
CA GLU A 213 -4.14 -17.32 34.88
C GLU A 213 -3.33 -16.99 33.63
N GLU A 214 -3.95 -16.97 32.45
CA GLU A 214 -3.28 -16.56 31.22
C GLU A 214 -2.88 -15.07 31.26
N ILE A 215 -3.74 -14.21 31.81
CA ILE A 215 -3.39 -12.81 32.08
C ILE A 215 -2.22 -12.71 33.05
N GLN A 216 -2.17 -13.59 34.07
CA GLN A 216 -1.05 -13.64 35.01
C GLN A 216 0.27 -14.00 34.32
N VAL A 217 0.28 -14.88 33.31
CA VAL A 217 1.49 -15.21 32.55
C VAL A 217 2.10 -13.94 31.93
N TYR A 218 1.29 -13.07 31.33
CA TYR A 218 1.78 -11.79 30.83
C TYR A 218 2.28 -10.90 31.96
N ALA A 219 1.49 -10.75 33.02
CA ALA A 219 1.83 -9.92 34.15
C ALA A 219 3.20 -10.29 34.76
N ASP A 220 3.48 -11.59 34.92
CA ASP A 220 4.74 -12.09 35.48
C ASP A 220 5.94 -11.75 34.57
N LYS A 221 5.76 -11.85 33.24
CA LYS A 221 6.79 -11.50 32.26
C LYS A 221 7.09 -10.00 32.31
N PHE A 222 6.06 -9.15 32.29
CA PHE A 222 6.21 -7.69 32.36
C PHE A 222 6.65 -7.18 33.74
N GLN A 223 6.33 -7.89 34.82
CA GLN A 223 6.82 -7.59 36.17
C GLN A 223 8.36 -7.73 36.23
N LYS A 224 8.91 -8.68 35.45
CA LYS A 224 10.35 -8.90 35.35
C LYS A 224 11.03 -7.98 34.35
N SER A 225 10.47 -7.82 33.15
CA SER A 225 11.08 -7.04 32.06
C SER A 225 10.85 -5.53 32.17
N GLY A 226 9.78 -5.12 32.85
CA GLY A 226 9.22 -3.77 32.73
C GLY A 226 8.61 -3.51 31.35
N PHE A 227 8.13 -2.28 31.14
CA PHE A 227 7.48 -1.84 29.90
C PHE A 227 8.38 -0.95 29.01
N THR A 228 9.57 -0.55 29.48
CA THR A 228 10.44 0.38 28.73
C THR A 228 10.88 -0.16 27.37
N GLY A 229 11.28 -1.44 27.29
CA GLY A 229 11.66 -2.07 26.02
C GLY A 229 10.52 -2.03 25.00
N PRO A 230 9.32 -2.52 25.34
CA PRO A 230 8.11 -2.42 24.53
C PRO A 230 7.77 -0.98 24.11
N LEU A 231 7.85 -0.02 25.03
CA LEU A 231 7.58 1.40 24.75
C LEU A 231 8.63 2.02 23.81
N ASN A 232 9.86 1.50 23.81
CA ASN A 232 10.93 2.00 22.93
C ASN A 232 10.66 1.76 21.44
N TYR A 233 9.78 0.83 21.07
CA TYR A 233 9.35 0.64 19.67
C TYR A 233 8.62 1.89 19.16
N TYR A 234 7.70 2.42 19.97
CA TYR A 234 6.97 3.66 19.69
C TYR A 234 7.89 4.87 19.65
N ARG A 235 8.85 4.95 20.58
CA ARG A 235 9.85 6.05 20.63
C ARG A 235 10.79 6.04 19.42
N ALA A 236 10.98 4.88 18.80
CA ALA A 236 11.78 4.75 17.60
C ALA A 236 11.01 5.06 16.31
N MET A 237 9.71 5.42 16.35
CA MET A 237 8.91 5.61 15.13
C MET A 237 9.45 6.71 14.21
N ASP A 238 9.92 7.84 14.74
CA ASP A 238 10.52 8.89 13.93
C ASP A 238 11.88 8.47 13.36
N LEU A 239 12.68 7.72 14.13
CA LEU A 239 13.91 7.11 13.62
C LEU A 239 13.58 6.14 12.48
N ASN A 240 12.56 5.29 12.65
CA ASN A 240 12.06 4.38 11.63
C ASN A 240 11.66 5.11 10.36
N TRP A 241 10.98 6.25 10.49
CA TRP A 241 10.65 7.09 9.35
C TRP A 241 11.90 7.61 8.61
N GLU A 242 12.98 7.93 9.32
CA GLU A 242 14.25 8.37 8.72
C GLU A 242 14.96 7.23 7.99
N ILE A 243 15.14 6.07 8.64
CA ILE A 243 15.79 4.90 8.02
C ILE A 243 14.96 4.27 6.90
N LEU A 244 13.64 4.46 6.85
CA LEU A 244 12.79 3.92 5.78
C LEU A 244 12.81 4.79 4.50
N ALA A 245 13.48 5.94 4.48
CA ALA A 245 13.57 6.81 3.30
C ALA A 245 14.03 6.10 2.00
N PRO A 246 15.01 5.17 2.01
CA PRO A 246 15.41 4.45 0.80
C PRO A 246 14.33 3.55 0.18
N TRP A 247 13.29 3.21 0.95
CA TRP A 247 12.16 2.38 0.49
C TRP A 247 10.93 3.22 0.11
N GLU A 248 11.04 4.54 -0.01
CA GLU A 248 9.95 5.39 -0.48
C GLU A 248 9.44 4.93 -1.86
N GLY A 249 8.12 4.76 -1.98
CA GLY A 249 7.48 4.26 -3.19
C GLY A 249 7.64 2.75 -3.46
N SER A 250 8.38 2.03 -2.62
CA SER A 250 8.54 0.58 -2.74
C SER A 250 7.23 -0.16 -2.46
N LYS A 251 7.08 -1.33 -3.10
CA LYS A 251 5.93 -2.21 -2.94
C LYS A 251 6.31 -3.47 -2.18
N ILE A 252 5.34 -4.04 -1.48
CA ILE A 252 5.47 -5.38 -0.91
C ILE A 252 5.07 -6.40 -1.98
N LEU A 253 6.05 -7.15 -2.49
CA LEU A 253 5.82 -8.18 -3.53
C LEU A 253 5.63 -9.58 -2.95
N VAL A 254 5.99 -9.80 -1.67
CA VAL A 254 5.81 -11.07 -0.98
C VAL A 254 4.32 -11.44 -0.97
N PRO A 255 3.94 -12.70 -1.29
CA PRO A 255 2.56 -13.15 -1.13
C PRO A 255 2.10 -12.91 0.30
N THR A 256 1.00 -12.16 0.47
CA THR A 256 0.57 -11.71 1.78
C THR A 256 -0.90 -11.99 2.03
N LYS A 257 -1.26 -12.36 3.25
CA LYS A 257 -2.64 -12.32 3.73
C LYS A 257 -2.75 -11.34 4.90
N PHE A 258 -3.61 -10.36 4.77
CA PHE A 258 -3.99 -9.43 5.83
C PHE A 258 -5.28 -9.90 6.48
N ILE A 259 -5.28 -10.04 7.81
CA ILE A 259 -6.44 -10.46 8.59
C ILE A 259 -6.68 -9.42 9.69
N ALA A 260 -7.90 -8.88 9.78
CA ALA A 260 -8.23 -7.90 10.80
C ALA A 260 -9.58 -8.17 11.45
N GLY A 261 -9.74 -7.67 12.67
CA GLY A 261 -10.99 -7.68 13.38
C GLY A 261 -11.89 -6.51 12.92
N GLY A 262 -13.18 -6.75 12.72
CA GLY A 262 -14.14 -5.68 12.44
C GLY A 262 -14.32 -4.70 13.61
N ARG A 263 -13.88 -5.09 14.82
CA ARG A 263 -13.89 -4.31 16.06
C ARG A 263 -12.48 -4.03 16.58
N ASP A 264 -11.48 -4.01 15.71
CA ASP A 264 -10.13 -3.57 16.06
C ASP A 264 -10.08 -2.06 16.43
N ILE A 265 -9.02 -1.64 17.09
CA ILE A 265 -8.73 -0.23 17.41
C ILE A 265 -8.44 0.51 16.10
N GLY A 266 -9.22 1.55 15.80
CA GLY A 266 -9.17 2.24 14.50
C GLY A 266 -9.66 1.35 13.35
N ALA A 267 -10.56 0.40 13.62
CA ALA A 267 -11.06 -0.53 12.61
C ALA A 267 -11.73 0.20 11.44
N LYS A 268 -12.45 1.29 11.68
CA LYS A 268 -13.16 2.01 10.62
C LYS A 268 -12.20 2.51 9.54
N GLU A 269 -11.18 3.26 9.95
CA GLU A 269 -10.16 3.82 9.07
C GLU A 269 -9.33 2.72 8.41
N THR A 270 -8.97 1.69 9.20
CA THR A 270 -8.25 0.51 8.70
C THR A 270 -9.03 -0.21 7.61
N MET A 271 -10.33 -0.48 7.83
CA MET A 271 -11.19 -1.17 6.87
C MET A 271 -11.38 -0.37 5.57
N GLU A 272 -11.55 0.96 5.68
CA GLU A 272 -11.63 1.83 4.51
C GLU A 272 -10.33 1.77 3.69
N TYR A 273 -9.18 1.82 4.37
CA TYR A 273 -7.88 1.74 3.73
C TYR A 273 -7.62 0.39 3.05
N VAL A 274 -7.82 -0.73 3.75
CA VAL A 274 -7.46 -2.07 3.22
C VAL A 274 -8.44 -2.58 2.16
N LYS A 275 -9.69 -2.09 2.15
CA LYS A 275 -10.66 -2.36 1.08
C LYS A 275 -10.46 -1.44 -0.12
N GLY A 276 -9.67 -0.37 0.01
CA GLY A 276 -9.37 0.57 -1.04
C GLY A 276 -8.35 0.07 -2.06
N GLU A 277 -8.39 0.64 -3.28
CA GLU A 277 -7.44 0.33 -4.35
C GLU A 277 -5.98 0.69 -4.00
N MET A 278 -5.78 1.66 -3.10
CA MET A 278 -4.45 2.10 -2.69
C MET A 278 -3.66 0.95 -2.04
N PHE A 279 -4.25 0.27 -1.05
CA PHE A 279 -3.59 -0.83 -0.34
C PHE A 279 -3.19 -1.96 -1.29
N LYS A 280 -4.09 -2.35 -2.20
CA LYS A 280 -3.80 -3.35 -3.24
C LYS A 280 -2.73 -2.87 -4.23
N SER A 281 -2.63 -1.57 -4.50
CA SER A 281 -1.61 -1.05 -5.42
C SER A 281 -0.18 -1.12 -4.86
N ILE A 282 -0.04 -1.05 -3.53
CA ILE A 282 1.24 -1.09 -2.81
C ILE A 282 1.58 -2.49 -2.26
N VAL A 283 0.58 -3.36 -2.05
CA VAL A 283 0.73 -4.79 -1.77
C VAL A 283 -0.05 -5.60 -2.83
N PRO A 284 0.48 -5.76 -4.06
CA PRO A 284 -0.26 -6.34 -5.18
C PRO A 284 -0.75 -7.77 -4.96
N ASN A 285 -0.02 -8.54 -4.14
CA ASN A 285 -0.27 -9.96 -3.88
C ASN A 285 -0.97 -10.18 -2.52
N VAL A 286 -1.81 -9.24 -2.09
CA VAL A 286 -2.54 -9.32 -0.82
C VAL A 286 -3.90 -10.01 -0.94
N GLU A 287 -4.19 -10.91 -0.01
CA GLU A 287 -5.53 -11.40 0.32
C GLU A 287 -6.01 -10.69 1.59
N VAL A 288 -7.21 -10.12 1.60
CA VAL A 288 -7.77 -9.42 2.76
C VAL A 288 -8.92 -10.23 3.34
N VAL A 289 -8.86 -10.51 4.64
CA VAL A 289 -9.91 -11.17 5.43
C VAL A 289 -10.28 -10.28 6.61
N VAL A 290 -11.58 -10.07 6.80
CA VAL A 290 -12.12 -9.34 7.94
C VAL A 290 -12.98 -10.30 8.75
N ILE A 291 -12.64 -10.48 10.03
CA ILE A 291 -13.46 -11.23 10.97
C ILE A 291 -14.31 -10.20 11.72
N GLU A 292 -15.55 -10.01 11.26
CA GLU A 292 -16.40 -8.87 11.64
C GLU A 292 -16.59 -8.72 13.16
N ASP A 293 -16.65 -9.84 13.91
CA ASP A 293 -16.80 -9.83 15.36
C ASP A 293 -15.47 -9.92 16.13
N GLY A 294 -14.32 -9.91 15.45
CA GLY A 294 -13.00 -9.92 16.10
C GLY A 294 -12.55 -8.53 16.55
N HIS A 295 -11.87 -8.47 17.70
CA HIS A 295 -11.20 -7.30 18.27
C HIS A 295 -9.71 -7.29 17.92
N HIS A 296 -8.94 -6.42 18.58
CA HIS A 296 -7.50 -6.24 18.42
C HIS A 296 -6.67 -7.55 18.59
N PHE A 297 -6.87 -8.31 19.68
CA PHE A 297 -6.09 -9.53 19.97
C PHE A 297 -6.67 -10.78 19.28
N ILE A 298 -6.88 -10.68 17.98
CA ILE A 298 -7.69 -11.62 17.18
C ILE A 298 -7.15 -13.06 17.15
N GLN A 299 -5.83 -13.22 17.22
CA GLN A 299 -5.14 -14.51 17.31
C GLN A 299 -5.46 -15.26 18.60
N GLN A 300 -5.89 -14.55 19.65
CA GLN A 300 -6.34 -15.12 20.90
C GLN A 300 -7.87 -15.26 20.89
N GLU A 301 -8.60 -14.16 20.61
CA GLU A 301 -10.07 -14.14 20.64
C GLU A 301 -10.71 -15.10 19.63
N LYS A 302 -10.19 -15.12 18.40
CA LYS A 302 -10.70 -15.92 17.28
C LYS A 302 -9.66 -16.98 16.87
N ALA A 303 -8.97 -17.54 17.85
CA ALA A 303 -7.79 -18.40 17.66
C ALA A 303 -7.97 -19.50 16.62
N LYS A 304 -9.09 -20.22 16.64
CA LYS A 304 -9.38 -21.28 15.66
C LYS A 304 -9.47 -20.73 14.24
N HIS A 305 -10.29 -19.69 14.04
CA HIS A 305 -10.52 -19.10 12.72
C HIS A 305 -9.22 -18.51 12.16
N VAL A 306 -8.45 -17.79 12.98
CA VAL A 306 -7.13 -17.26 12.60
C VAL A 306 -6.18 -18.40 12.22
N SER A 307 -6.14 -19.49 12.99
CA SER A 307 -5.26 -20.63 12.70
C SER A 307 -5.62 -21.33 11.39
N GLU A 308 -6.91 -21.46 11.09
CA GLU A 308 -7.42 -22.03 9.84
C GLU A 308 -7.07 -21.15 8.64
N GLU A 309 -7.22 -19.82 8.77
CA GLU A 309 -6.84 -18.87 7.72
C GLU A 309 -5.34 -18.87 7.44
N ILE A 310 -4.52 -18.98 8.50
CA ILE A 310 -3.06 -19.10 8.40
C ILE A 310 -2.69 -20.37 7.64
N LEU A 311 -3.22 -21.52 8.07
CA LEU A 311 -2.91 -22.80 7.47
C LEU A 311 -3.37 -22.88 6.01
N SER A 312 -4.56 -22.36 5.71
CA SER A 312 -5.11 -22.28 4.36
C SER A 312 -4.17 -21.50 3.42
N PHE A 313 -3.69 -20.35 3.89
CA PHE A 313 -2.76 -19.53 3.12
C PHE A 313 -1.41 -20.23 2.87
N PHE A 314 -0.82 -20.83 3.90
CA PHE A 314 0.46 -21.53 3.76
C PHE A 314 0.34 -22.75 2.84
N ASN A 315 -0.76 -23.51 2.93
CA ASN A 315 -1.01 -24.64 2.06
C ASN A 315 -1.17 -24.21 0.60
N LYS A 316 -1.87 -23.11 0.33
CA LYS A 316 -2.00 -22.54 -1.02
C LYS A 316 -0.64 -22.27 -1.65
N LEU A 317 0.28 -21.64 -0.90
CA LEU A 317 1.63 -21.31 -1.37
C LEU A 317 2.50 -22.56 -1.60
N ARG A 318 2.31 -23.61 -0.81
CA ARG A 318 3.01 -24.89 -1.00
C ARG A 318 2.51 -25.65 -2.22
N THR A 319 1.20 -25.69 -2.46
CA THR A 319 0.63 -26.38 -3.63
C THR A 319 1.13 -25.76 -4.93
N THR A 320 1.20 -24.43 -5.02
CA THR A 320 1.76 -23.75 -6.20
C THR A 320 3.22 -24.14 -6.48
N GLU A 321 4.04 -24.37 -5.46
CA GLU A 321 5.41 -24.86 -5.66
C GLU A 321 5.45 -26.31 -6.13
N PHE A 322 4.64 -27.19 -5.53
CA PHE A 322 4.59 -28.59 -5.96
C PHE A 322 4.16 -28.72 -7.43
N GLU A 323 3.21 -27.91 -7.89
CA GLU A 323 2.79 -27.89 -9.29
C GLU A 323 3.92 -27.41 -10.22
N ILE A 324 4.66 -26.36 -9.83
CA ILE A 324 5.81 -25.86 -10.59
C ILE A 324 6.95 -26.88 -10.64
N GLU A 325 7.28 -27.51 -9.51
CA GLU A 325 8.32 -28.55 -9.44
C GLU A 325 7.91 -29.81 -10.20
N ALA A 326 6.67 -30.27 -10.04
CA ALA A 326 6.13 -31.41 -10.78
C ALA A 326 6.16 -31.14 -12.30
N PHE A 327 5.78 -29.94 -12.73
CA PHE A 327 5.89 -29.51 -14.13
C PHE A 327 7.35 -29.48 -14.59
N GLY A 328 8.27 -28.95 -13.77
CA GLY A 328 9.71 -28.90 -14.09
C GLY A 328 10.37 -30.29 -14.15
N VAL A 329 9.91 -31.26 -13.36
CA VAL A 329 10.35 -32.66 -13.43
C VAL A 329 9.72 -33.38 -14.62
N TRP A 330 8.44 -33.14 -14.90
CA TRP A 330 7.74 -33.64 -16.08
C TRP A 330 8.39 -33.15 -17.38
N ALA A 331 8.69 -31.86 -17.49
CA ALA A 331 9.34 -31.25 -18.65
C ALA A 331 10.75 -31.79 -18.90
N ARG A 332 11.48 -32.17 -17.84
CA ARG A 332 12.82 -32.80 -17.94
C ARG A 332 12.78 -34.26 -18.40
N LYS A 333 11.63 -34.92 -18.34
CA LYS A 333 11.44 -36.33 -18.74
C LYS A 333 10.81 -36.50 -20.13
N MET A 334 10.46 -35.41 -20.81
CA MET A 334 9.81 -35.46 -22.13
C MET A 334 10.76 -35.17 -23.28
N ASP A 335 10.40 -35.72 -24.44
CA ASP A 335 11.00 -35.42 -25.75
C ASP A 335 10.93 -33.90 -26.02
N PRO A 336 12.06 -33.23 -26.36
CA PRO A 336 12.13 -31.80 -26.66
C PRO A 336 11.04 -31.27 -27.61
N ASP A 337 10.58 -32.09 -28.57
CA ASP A 337 9.56 -31.69 -29.53
C ASP A 337 8.12 -31.81 -28.96
N ALA A 338 7.87 -32.71 -28.01
CA ALA A 338 6.61 -32.81 -27.27
C ALA A 338 6.45 -31.67 -26.23
N VAL A 339 7.57 -31.22 -25.65
CA VAL A 339 7.62 -30.07 -24.74
C VAL A 339 7.30 -28.76 -25.46
N LYS A 340 7.77 -28.58 -26.71
CA LYS A 340 7.45 -27.42 -27.57
C LYS A 340 5.96 -27.30 -27.90
N SER A 341 5.31 -28.42 -28.19
CA SER A 341 3.87 -28.51 -28.49
C SER A 341 2.99 -28.17 -27.27
N THR A 342 3.46 -28.50 -26.06
CA THR A 342 2.69 -28.27 -24.82
C THR A 342 2.98 -26.90 -24.20
N LEU A 343 4.21 -26.38 -24.33
CA LEU A 343 4.59 -25.03 -23.85
C LEU A 343 3.98 -23.89 -24.68
N SER A 344 3.51 -24.13 -25.91
CA SER A 344 2.67 -23.15 -26.62
C SER A 344 1.29 -22.96 -25.97
N ASN A 345 0.88 -23.84 -25.05
CA ASN A 345 -0.41 -23.76 -24.36
C ASN A 345 -0.33 -23.33 -22.88
N LEU A 346 0.86 -23.23 -22.26
CA LEU A 346 1.02 -22.84 -20.85
C LEU A 346 2.20 -21.86 -20.67
N ALA A 347 1.88 -20.57 -20.52
CA ALA A 347 2.85 -19.48 -20.43
C ALA A 347 3.25 -19.17 -18.98
N PHE A 348 4.47 -19.53 -18.56
CA PHE A 348 5.03 -19.19 -17.22
C PHE A 348 6.49 -18.67 -17.24
N GLY A 349 7.00 -18.22 -18.40
CA GLY A 349 8.42 -17.88 -18.58
C GLY A 349 8.87 -16.43 -18.31
N ASN A 350 7.95 -15.47 -18.08
CA ASN A 350 8.31 -14.05 -18.17
C ASN A 350 8.52 -13.30 -16.83
N VAL A 351 8.34 -13.95 -15.67
CA VAL A 351 8.21 -13.22 -14.40
C VAL A 351 9.55 -12.99 -13.68
N LEU A 352 10.51 -13.93 -13.73
CA LEU A 352 11.78 -13.80 -12.99
C LEU A 352 12.86 -12.94 -13.70
N ALA A 353 12.79 -12.78 -15.02
CA ALA A 353 13.82 -12.06 -15.78
C ALA A 353 13.67 -10.53 -15.80
N ALA A 354 12.57 -10.00 -15.25
CA ALA A 354 12.28 -8.58 -15.11
C ALA A 354 12.78 -8.01 -13.75
N ALA A 355 12.63 -8.77 -12.66
CA ALA A 355 12.95 -8.32 -11.31
C ALA A 355 14.45 -7.99 -11.08
N ALA A 356 15.36 -8.69 -11.77
CA ALA A 356 16.80 -8.48 -11.61
C ALA A 356 17.37 -7.27 -12.38
N ARG A 357 16.61 -6.68 -13.32
CA ARG A 357 17.08 -5.55 -14.15
C ARG A 357 16.62 -4.18 -13.63
N ASP A 358 15.52 -4.14 -12.89
CA ASP A 358 14.96 -2.90 -12.34
C ASP A 358 15.71 -2.43 -11.08
N TYR A 359 16.19 -3.36 -10.24
CA TYR A 359 16.95 -3.06 -9.02
C TYR A 359 18.25 -2.28 -9.26
N LYS A 360 18.85 -2.38 -10.45
CA LYS A 360 20.15 -1.76 -10.76
C LYS A 360 20.03 -0.37 -11.41
N LYS A 361 18.82 0.06 -11.82
CA LYS A 361 18.59 1.38 -12.44
C LYS A 361 17.95 2.39 -11.49
N GLU A 362 17.16 1.94 -10.50
CA GLU A 362 16.49 2.81 -9.54
C GLU A 362 17.44 3.43 -8.50
N VAL A 363 18.55 2.74 -8.17
CA VAL A 363 19.57 3.23 -7.21
C VAL A 363 20.30 4.49 -7.71
N LEU A 364 20.27 4.80 -9.01
CA LEU A 364 21.04 5.92 -9.59
C LEU A 364 20.21 7.17 -9.92
N ALA A 365 18.88 7.16 -9.75
CA ALA A 365 18.04 8.30 -10.13
C ALA A 365 17.41 9.06 -8.95
N ASN A 366 17.34 8.45 -7.75
CA ASN A 366 16.77 9.06 -6.55
C ASN A 366 17.68 10.09 -5.85
N GLU A 367 18.88 10.35 -6.36
CA GLU A 367 19.76 11.40 -5.82
C GLU A 367 19.45 12.84 -6.28
N LYS A 368 18.43 13.08 -7.11
CA LYS A 368 18.13 14.46 -7.56
C LYS A 368 16.66 14.85 -7.48
N ALA A 369 16.35 15.46 -6.33
CA ALA A 369 15.42 16.58 -6.14
C ALA A 369 13.96 16.22 -5.79
N GLN A 370 13.72 16.03 -4.49
CA GLN A 370 12.56 16.65 -3.84
C GLN A 370 12.81 18.15 -3.63
N SER A 371 11.68 18.83 -3.46
CA SER A 371 11.42 20.25 -3.14
C SER A 371 11.47 21.21 -4.35
N SER A 372 10.34 21.49 -5.01
CA SER A 372 9.12 22.24 -4.62
C SER A 372 9.30 23.75 -4.76
N ASN A 373 8.29 24.48 -5.27
CA ASN A 373 7.94 25.78 -4.68
C ASN A 373 6.58 26.36 -5.16
N PRO A 374 6.02 27.33 -4.39
CA PRO A 374 4.60 27.46 -4.03
C PRO A 374 4.08 28.87 -4.41
N VAL A 375 3.25 29.51 -3.56
CA VAL A 375 2.99 30.98 -3.38
C VAL A 375 1.64 31.44 -4.00
N ASN A 376 0.73 32.17 -3.35
CA ASN A 376 0.86 33.17 -2.25
C ASN A 376 -0.46 33.46 -1.49
N GLU A 377 -0.37 34.09 -0.32
CA GLU A 377 -1.30 35.15 0.14
C GLU A 377 -0.52 36.18 0.99
N GLU A 378 -0.92 37.46 0.87
CA GLU A 378 -0.14 38.69 1.12
C GLU A 378 0.02 39.09 2.60
N VAL A 379 1.20 39.59 2.97
CA VAL A 379 1.42 40.47 4.15
C VAL A 379 2.47 41.55 3.81
N ASP A 380 2.21 42.75 4.33
CA ASP A 380 2.83 44.08 4.22
C ASP A 380 4.34 44.18 3.88
N LEU A 381 4.68 45.02 2.89
CA LEU A 381 5.90 44.92 2.07
C LEU A 381 7.04 45.90 2.39
N ASP A 382 6.91 46.75 3.41
CA ASP A 382 7.95 47.76 3.69
C ASP A 382 9.02 47.29 4.71
N GLU A 383 8.87 46.11 5.33
CA GLU A 383 9.87 45.55 6.28
C GLU A 383 10.77 44.43 5.70
N LEU A 384 10.59 44.02 4.43
CA LEU A 384 11.19 42.80 3.85
C LEU A 384 12.10 42.99 2.64
N MET A 385 12.36 44.24 2.22
CA MET A 385 13.10 44.54 0.97
C MET A 385 14.60 44.20 0.97
N ASP A 386 15.12 43.54 2.01
CA ASP A 386 16.53 43.13 2.11
C ASP A 386 16.70 41.61 2.35
N ASP A 387 15.82 40.75 1.80
CA ASP A 387 15.98 39.27 1.87
C ASP A 387 16.44 38.64 0.54
N PRO A 388 17.71 38.19 0.42
CA PRO A 388 18.29 37.55 -0.76
C PRO A 388 17.65 36.21 -1.17
N GLU A 389 16.91 35.53 -0.28
CA GLU A 389 16.29 34.24 -0.60
C GLU A 389 15.05 34.40 -1.50
N LEU A 390 14.30 35.50 -1.37
CA LEU A 390 13.08 35.75 -2.12
C LEU A 390 13.35 36.01 -3.61
N GLU A 391 14.43 36.73 -3.93
CA GLU A 391 14.85 37.00 -5.32
C GLU A 391 15.20 35.72 -6.09
N LYS A 392 15.82 34.75 -5.40
CA LYS A 392 16.18 33.46 -5.99
C LYS A 392 14.94 32.64 -6.34
N LEU A 393 13.93 32.64 -5.46
CA LEU A 393 12.66 31.96 -5.70
C LEU A 393 11.88 32.56 -6.87
N HIS A 394 11.90 33.89 -7.01
CA HIS A 394 11.30 34.58 -8.15
C HIS A 394 12.01 34.24 -9.47
N ALA A 395 13.34 34.22 -9.47
CA ALA A 395 14.13 33.84 -10.64
C ALA A 395 13.87 32.38 -11.07
N ASP A 396 13.80 31.44 -10.12
CA ASP A 396 13.54 30.03 -10.37
C ASP A 396 12.13 29.80 -10.92
N ARG A 397 11.12 30.52 -10.41
CA ARG A 397 9.74 30.43 -10.89
C ARG A 397 9.57 31.00 -12.30
N ILE A 398 10.22 32.13 -12.61
CA ILE A 398 10.22 32.71 -13.96
C ILE A 398 10.92 31.77 -14.95
N ALA A 399 12.02 31.12 -14.55
CA ALA A 399 12.70 30.12 -15.38
C ALA A 399 11.85 28.86 -15.61
N ALA A 400 11.12 28.38 -14.60
CA ALA A 400 10.21 27.24 -14.72
C ALA A 400 9.04 27.54 -15.68
N LEU A 401 8.44 28.74 -15.57
CA LEU A 401 7.37 29.18 -16.47
C LEU A 401 7.85 29.29 -17.92
N LYS A 402 9.04 29.86 -18.15
CA LYS A 402 9.64 29.91 -19.51
C LYS A 402 9.85 28.51 -20.09
N ARG A 403 10.37 27.56 -19.31
CA ARG A 403 10.57 26.17 -19.77
C ARG A 403 9.27 25.46 -20.10
N GLU A 404 8.20 25.67 -19.30
CA GLU A 404 6.91 25.04 -19.57
C GLU A 404 6.24 25.63 -20.82
N VAL A 405 6.36 26.95 -21.04
CA VAL A 405 5.90 27.60 -22.27
C VAL A 405 6.68 27.08 -23.48
N GLU A 406 8.02 27.00 -23.42
CA GLU A 406 8.86 26.43 -24.49
C GLU A 406 8.51 24.97 -24.80
N LYS A 407 8.26 24.16 -23.77
CA LYS A 407 7.85 22.76 -23.90
C LYS A 407 6.46 22.64 -24.54
N ARG A 408 5.51 23.48 -24.12
CA ARG A 408 4.16 23.51 -24.69
C ARG A 408 4.18 23.99 -26.14
N GLU A 409 5.03 24.95 -26.50
CA GLU A 409 5.27 25.36 -27.88
C GLU A 409 5.92 24.24 -28.71
N ALA A 410 6.89 23.51 -28.15
CA ALA A 410 7.51 22.37 -28.82
C ALA A 410 6.50 21.25 -29.11
N PHE A 411 5.61 20.95 -28.17
CA PHE A 411 4.53 19.97 -28.37
C PHE A 411 3.51 20.46 -29.42
N LYS A 412 3.14 21.74 -29.41
CA LYS A 412 2.29 22.33 -30.47
C LYS A 412 2.93 22.21 -31.86
N ARG A 413 4.24 22.47 -32.00
CA ARG A 413 4.96 22.28 -33.28
C ARG A 413 4.95 20.84 -33.76
N GLN A 414 4.83 19.88 -32.84
CA GLN A 414 4.71 18.45 -33.16
C GLN A 414 3.25 18.01 -33.40
N GLY A 415 2.26 18.91 -33.35
CA GLY A 415 0.85 18.63 -33.57
C GLY A 415 0.11 18.06 -32.35
N HIS A 416 0.60 18.31 -31.13
CA HIS A 416 -0.15 18.04 -29.90
C HIS A 416 -1.13 19.17 -29.62
N GLY A 417 -2.27 18.86 -29.01
CA GLY A 417 -3.37 19.80 -28.82
C GLY A 417 -4.42 19.78 -29.94
N GLU A 418 -4.17 19.06 -31.03
CA GLU A 418 -5.06 18.91 -32.17
C GLU A 418 -5.50 17.45 -32.34
N TYR A 419 -6.64 17.26 -32.99
CA TYR A 419 -7.13 15.94 -33.40
C TYR A 419 -7.11 15.83 -34.93
N ARG A 420 -6.07 15.16 -35.46
CA ARG A 420 -5.80 15.13 -36.92
C ARG A 420 -5.85 13.74 -37.52
N GLU A 421 -6.20 13.68 -38.79
CA GLU A 421 -6.16 12.46 -39.59
C GLU A 421 -4.77 12.21 -40.16
N VAL A 422 -4.32 10.96 -40.13
CA VAL A 422 -2.98 10.54 -40.56
C VAL A 422 -3.09 9.37 -41.54
N SER A 423 -2.31 9.42 -42.62
CA SER A 423 -2.17 8.34 -43.61
C SER A 423 -1.38 7.14 -43.07
N GLU A 424 -1.59 5.96 -43.65
CA GLU A 424 -0.86 4.75 -43.29
C GLU A 424 0.67 4.93 -43.32
N GLY A 425 1.20 5.63 -44.33
CA GLY A 425 2.65 5.87 -44.47
C GLY A 425 3.27 6.71 -43.34
N ASP A 426 2.50 7.64 -42.76
CA ASP A 426 2.99 8.57 -41.75
C ASP A 426 2.71 8.08 -40.32
N PHE A 427 1.81 7.12 -40.16
CA PHE A 427 1.34 6.60 -38.88
C PHE A 427 2.48 6.23 -37.91
N LEU A 428 3.49 5.50 -38.39
CA LEU A 428 4.59 5.06 -37.54
C LEU A 428 5.48 6.24 -37.09
N GLY A 429 5.69 7.22 -37.96
CA GLY A 429 6.43 8.44 -37.62
C GLY A 429 5.70 9.26 -36.56
N GLU A 430 4.38 9.30 -36.63
CA GLU A 430 3.54 10.02 -35.68
C GLU A 430 3.53 9.38 -34.28
N VAL A 431 3.43 8.05 -34.22
CA VAL A 431 3.35 7.27 -32.98
C VAL A 431 4.71 7.16 -32.24
N THR A 432 5.82 7.23 -32.97
CA THR A 432 7.18 7.12 -32.40
C THR A 432 7.80 8.44 -31.98
N ARG A 433 7.41 9.56 -32.61
CA ARG A 433 7.95 10.90 -32.30
C ARG A 433 7.45 11.49 -30.99
N SER A 434 6.35 10.97 -30.44
CA SER A 434 5.68 11.51 -29.26
C SER A 434 5.62 10.45 -28.16
N GLN A 435 5.75 10.88 -26.90
CA GLN A 435 5.82 9.95 -25.78
C GLN A 435 4.48 9.26 -25.51
N LYS A 436 3.36 9.96 -25.68
CA LYS A 436 2.01 9.43 -25.53
C LYS A 436 1.21 9.79 -26.76
N VAL A 437 0.63 8.77 -27.40
CA VAL A 437 -0.22 8.94 -28.59
C VAL A 437 -1.47 8.10 -28.45
N ILE A 438 -2.62 8.74 -28.62
CA ILE A 438 -3.93 8.10 -28.68
C ILE A 438 -4.34 8.08 -30.15
N CYS A 439 -4.49 6.89 -30.71
CA CYS A 439 -4.90 6.71 -32.10
C CYS A 439 -6.28 6.06 -32.21
N HIS A 440 -7.22 6.76 -32.82
CA HIS A 440 -8.53 6.24 -33.16
C HIS A 440 -8.53 5.64 -34.57
N PHE A 441 -8.71 4.33 -34.67
CA PHE A 441 -9.01 3.66 -35.94
C PHE A 441 -10.51 3.74 -36.18
N TYR A 442 -10.88 4.41 -37.27
CA TYR A 442 -12.26 4.77 -37.56
C TYR A 442 -12.65 4.34 -38.98
N HIS A 443 -13.95 4.32 -39.28
CA HIS A 443 -14.46 4.08 -40.63
C HIS A 443 -15.75 4.89 -40.85
N LYS A 444 -15.91 5.48 -42.03
CA LYS A 444 -16.93 6.51 -42.32
C LYS A 444 -18.37 6.01 -42.18
N GLU A 445 -18.59 4.74 -42.52
CA GLU A 445 -19.90 4.07 -42.41
C GLU A 445 -20.32 3.73 -40.97
N PHE A 446 -19.41 3.79 -39.98
CA PHE A 446 -19.72 3.41 -38.60
C PHE A 446 -20.10 4.64 -37.77
N TYR A 447 -21.40 4.80 -37.48
CA TYR A 447 -21.93 5.92 -36.68
C TYR A 447 -21.23 6.10 -35.32
N ARG A 448 -20.90 5.00 -34.63
CA ARG A 448 -20.19 5.03 -33.33
C ARG A 448 -18.80 5.66 -33.40
N CYS A 449 -18.14 5.64 -34.55
CA CYS A 449 -16.87 6.35 -34.73
C CYS A 449 -17.04 7.87 -34.62
N LYS A 450 -18.17 8.42 -35.11
CA LYS A 450 -18.46 9.86 -35.02
C LYS A 450 -18.61 10.34 -33.58
N ILE A 451 -19.15 9.48 -32.71
CA ILE A 451 -19.28 9.76 -31.27
C ILE A 451 -17.88 9.82 -30.63
N MET A 452 -17.01 8.83 -30.91
CA MET A 452 -15.65 8.81 -30.39
C MET A 452 -14.83 10.01 -30.89
N ASP A 453 -14.96 10.38 -32.17
CA ASP A 453 -14.31 11.56 -32.75
C ASP A 453 -14.70 12.84 -31.99
N LYS A 454 -15.98 13.02 -31.65
CA LYS A 454 -16.46 14.19 -30.89
C LYS A 454 -15.76 14.31 -29.54
N HIS A 455 -15.63 13.22 -28.78
CA HIS A 455 -15.03 13.25 -27.46
C HIS A 455 -13.51 13.42 -27.51
N LEU A 456 -12.80 12.68 -28.37
CA LEU A 456 -11.36 12.80 -28.52
C LEU A 456 -10.95 14.19 -29.04
N LYS A 457 -11.74 14.78 -29.95
CA LYS A 457 -11.53 16.16 -30.43
C LYS A 457 -11.68 17.19 -29.30
N SER A 458 -12.60 16.97 -28.36
CA SER A 458 -12.79 17.84 -27.20
C SER A 458 -11.67 17.71 -26.16
N LEU A 459 -11.04 16.53 -26.05
CA LEU A 459 -9.95 16.26 -25.12
C LEU A 459 -8.58 16.72 -25.62
N ALA A 460 -8.35 16.68 -26.94
CA ALA A 460 -7.08 17.05 -27.54
C ALA A 460 -6.52 18.41 -27.08
N PRO A 461 -7.27 19.54 -27.10
CA PRO A 461 -6.73 20.83 -26.67
C PRO A 461 -6.50 20.94 -25.15
N ARG A 462 -7.16 20.09 -24.35
CA ARG A 462 -7.05 20.07 -22.88
C ARG A 462 -5.81 19.33 -22.39
N HIS A 463 -5.27 18.41 -23.19
CA HIS A 463 -4.16 17.52 -22.82
C HIS A 463 -3.04 17.60 -23.87
N VAL A 464 -2.30 18.70 -23.85
CA VAL A 464 -1.23 18.99 -24.83
C VAL A 464 0.02 18.12 -24.61
N ASP A 465 0.08 17.38 -23.49
CA ASP A 465 1.11 16.38 -23.20
C ASP A 465 0.89 15.06 -23.95
N THR A 466 -0.31 14.85 -24.51
CA THR A 466 -0.68 13.65 -25.25
C THR A 466 -1.16 13.99 -26.65
N LYS A 467 -0.68 13.24 -27.64
CA LYS A 467 -1.04 13.45 -29.03
C LYS A 467 -2.29 12.66 -29.40
N PHE A 468 -3.22 13.29 -30.12
CA PHE A 468 -4.44 12.64 -30.56
C PHE A 468 -4.48 12.57 -32.09
N ILE A 469 -4.59 11.36 -32.64
CA ILE A 469 -4.65 11.12 -34.08
C ILE A 469 -5.79 10.17 -34.44
N ARG A 470 -6.21 10.19 -35.70
CA ARG A 470 -7.15 9.21 -36.25
C ARG A 470 -6.66 8.66 -37.58
N VAL A 471 -6.96 7.40 -37.85
CA VAL A 471 -6.58 6.69 -39.08
C VAL A 471 -7.80 5.97 -39.63
N ASP A 472 -8.06 6.15 -40.92
CA ASP A 472 -9.12 5.43 -41.61
C ASP A 472 -8.72 3.96 -41.77
N ALA A 473 -9.46 3.07 -41.13
CA ALA A 473 -9.18 1.64 -41.10
C ALA A 473 -9.24 1.01 -42.51
N GLU A 474 -10.06 1.55 -43.42
CA GLU A 474 -10.12 1.08 -44.81
C GLU A 474 -8.82 1.40 -45.57
N ASN A 475 -8.24 2.57 -45.29
CA ASN A 475 -7.04 3.07 -45.95
C ASN A 475 -5.73 2.71 -45.22
N ALA A 476 -5.79 1.88 -44.17
CA ALA A 476 -4.62 1.41 -43.42
C ALA A 476 -4.65 -0.12 -43.12
N PRO A 477 -4.78 -0.98 -44.15
CA PRO A 477 -4.99 -2.42 -43.98
C PRO A 477 -3.79 -3.13 -43.31
N PHE A 478 -2.57 -2.62 -43.47
CA PHE A 478 -1.38 -3.21 -42.85
C PHE A 478 -1.47 -3.12 -41.32
N PHE A 479 -1.82 -1.94 -40.79
CA PHE A 479 -1.93 -1.75 -39.34
C PHE A 479 -3.20 -2.39 -38.75
N VAL A 480 -4.32 -2.40 -39.49
CA VAL A 480 -5.52 -3.14 -39.07
C VAL A 480 -5.20 -4.62 -38.85
N THR A 481 -4.45 -5.23 -39.77
CA THR A 481 -4.04 -6.63 -39.66
C THR A 481 -3.02 -6.82 -38.54
N LYS A 482 -1.95 -6.01 -38.52
CA LYS A 482 -0.83 -6.18 -37.58
C LYS A 482 -1.22 -5.91 -36.13
N LEU A 483 -2.12 -4.96 -35.89
CA LEU A 483 -2.63 -4.60 -34.58
C LEU A 483 -3.92 -5.36 -34.23
N ALA A 484 -4.34 -6.31 -35.06
CA ALA A 484 -5.51 -7.16 -34.86
C ALA A 484 -6.79 -6.35 -34.53
N ILE A 485 -7.09 -5.34 -35.35
CA ILE A 485 -8.28 -4.50 -35.19
C ILE A 485 -9.47 -5.22 -35.83
N LYS A 486 -10.38 -5.73 -34.98
CA LYS A 486 -11.54 -6.53 -35.42
C LYS A 486 -12.89 -5.81 -35.26
N THR A 487 -12.93 -4.72 -34.51
CA THR A 487 -14.18 -4.03 -34.15
C THR A 487 -13.94 -2.53 -34.09
N LEU A 488 -14.85 -1.74 -34.67
CA LEU A 488 -14.78 -0.28 -34.70
C LEU A 488 -15.92 0.34 -33.88
N PRO A 489 -15.70 1.49 -33.21
CA PRO A 489 -14.44 2.23 -33.11
C PRO A 489 -13.39 1.49 -32.27
N CYS A 490 -12.11 1.62 -32.63
CA CYS A 490 -10.99 1.07 -31.85
C CYS A 490 -10.00 2.18 -31.52
N VAL A 491 -9.79 2.47 -30.24
CA VAL A 491 -8.81 3.48 -29.80
C VAL A 491 -7.61 2.78 -29.20
N LEU A 492 -6.46 2.89 -29.85
CA LEU A 492 -5.21 2.32 -29.39
C LEU A 492 -4.39 3.36 -28.64
N LEU A 493 -3.85 2.93 -27.49
CA LEU A 493 -3.05 3.77 -26.59
C LEU A 493 -1.58 3.40 -26.78
N PHE A 494 -0.77 4.35 -27.22
CA PHE A 494 0.65 4.18 -27.46
C PHE A 494 1.48 4.96 -26.46
N SER A 495 2.48 4.29 -25.88
CA SER A 495 3.50 4.89 -25.05
C SER A 495 4.87 4.59 -25.65
N LYS A 496 5.63 5.64 -25.98
CA LYS A 496 6.96 5.57 -26.61
C LYS A 496 6.98 4.66 -27.86
N GLY A 497 5.94 4.76 -28.69
CA GLY A 497 5.80 3.97 -29.91
C GLY A 497 5.26 2.56 -29.74
N VAL A 498 5.01 2.09 -28.51
CA VAL A 498 4.49 0.74 -28.22
C VAL A 498 3.01 0.82 -27.84
N ALA A 499 2.17 -0.02 -28.46
CA ALA A 499 0.76 -0.15 -28.08
C ALA A 499 0.67 -0.82 -26.71
N ILE A 500 0.19 -0.10 -25.70
CA ILE A 500 0.09 -0.58 -24.32
C ILE A 500 -1.31 -1.10 -23.97
N ASP A 501 -2.34 -0.57 -24.63
CA ASP A 501 -3.74 -0.88 -24.33
C ASP A 501 -4.65 -0.45 -25.49
N ARG A 502 -5.93 -0.89 -25.48
CA ARG A 502 -6.95 -0.50 -26.47
C ARG A 502 -8.34 -0.38 -25.86
N LEU A 503 -9.13 0.55 -26.37
CA LEU A 503 -10.57 0.63 -26.16
C LEU A 503 -11.27 0.03 -27.38
N VAL A 504 -12.12 -0.97 -27.17
CA VAL A 504 -12.89 -1.63 -28.24
C VAL A 504 -14.36 -1.24 -28.12
N GLY A 505 -14.86 -0.50 -29.09
CA GLY A 505 -16.20 0.07 -29.06
C GLY A 505 -16.39 0.96 -27.83
N PHE A 506 -17.48 0.73 -27.09
CA PHE A 506 -17.80 1.42 -25.84
C PHE A 506 -17.81 0.47 -24.62
N GLN A 507 -17.14 -0.68 -24.70
CA GLN A 507 -17.15 -1.69 -23.63
C GLN A 507 -16.71 -1.10 -22.28
N ASP A 508 -15.59 -0.37 -22.28
CA ASP A 508 -15.05 0.30 -21.09
C ASP A 508 -15.82 1.58 -20.71
N LEU A 509 -16.75 2.03 -21.56
CA LEU A 509 -17.52 3.27 -21.39
C LEU A 509 -18.98 2.99 -20.98
N GLY A 510 -19.32 1.73 -20.72
CA GLY A 510 -20.64 1.30 -20.23
C GLY A 510 -21.63 0.95 -21.34
N THR A 511 -21.13 0.57 -22.53
CA THR A 511 -21.84 -0.01 -23.70
C THR A 511 -23.00 0.78 -24.31
N LYS A 512 -23.34 1.95 -23.74
CA LYS A 512 -24.31 2.90 -24.29
C LYS A 512 -23.62 3.97 -25.16
N ASP A 513 -24.40 4.54 -26.07
CA ASP A 513 -23.92 5.53 -27.05
C ASP A 513 -23.89 6.98 -26.48
N ASP A 514 -24.30 7.18 -25.21
CA ASP A 514 -24.52 8.48 -24.56
C ASP A 514 -23.56 8.77 -23.38
N PHE A 515 -22.29 8.35 -23.46
CA PHE A 515 -21.31 8.62 -22.41
C PHE A 515 -20.76 10.06 -22.42
N THR A 516 -20.37 10.57 -21.25
CA THR A 516 -19.80 11.93 -21.11
C THR A 516 -18.31 11.96 -21.45
N THR A 517 -17.80 13.11 -21.92
CA THR A 517 -16.36 13.31 -22.20
C THR A 517 -15.51 13.06 -20.95
N THR A 518 -16.00 13.45 -19.76
CA THR A 518 -15.33 13.22 -18.47
C THR A 518 -15.15 11.73 -18.17
N LYS A 519 -16.09 10.87 -18.58
CA LYS A 519 -15.98 9.42 -18.40
C LYS A 519 -14.85 8.85 -19.26
N LEU A 520 -14.76 9.29 -20.52
CA LEU A 520 -13.64 8.91 -21.41
C LEU A 520 -12.31 9.43 -20.86
N GLU A 521 -12.27 10.68 -20.38
CA GLU A 521 -11.09 11.30 -19.76
C GLU A 521 -10.59 10.48 -18.57
N ASN A 522 -11.49 10.11 -17.63
CA ASN A 522 -11.14 9.31 -16.46
C ASN A 522 -10.61 7.91 -16.82
N VAL A 523 -11.18 7.27 -17.86
CA VAL A 523 -10.67 5.98 -18.36
C VAL A 523 -9.26 6.13 -18.92
N LEU A 524 -9.01 7.18 -19.70
CA LEU A 524 -7.69 7.46 -20.26
C LEU A 524 -6.66 7.89 -19.18
N ILE A 525 -7.09 8.56 -18.10
CA ILE A 525 -6.26 8.86 -16.92
C ILE A 525 -5.93 7.57 -16.16
N LYS A 526 -6.91 6.69 -15.90
CA LYS A 526 -6.70 5.39 -15.25
C LYS A 526 -5.72 4.51 -16.02
N LYS A 527 -5.75 4.59 -17.35
CA LYS A 527 -4.82 3.90 -18.26
C LYS A 527 -3.49 4.65 -18.48
N GLY A 528 -3.26 5.76 -17.77
CA GLY A 528 -1.99 6.51 -17.76
C GLY A 528 -1.72 7.39 -18.99
N MET A 529 -2.70 7.52 -19.89
CA MET A 529 -2.55 8.27 -21.14
C MET A 529 -2.81 9.75 -21.01
N LEU A 530 -3.61 10.19 -20.06
CA LEU A 530 -3.82 11.60 -19.75
C LEU A 530 -3.34 11.91 -18.34
N SER A 531 -2.85 13.12 -18.12
CA SER A 531 -2.53 13.62 -16.79
C SER A 531 -3.80 14.19 -16.15
N LYS A 532 -3.95 14.01 -14.83
CA LYS A 532 -5.07 14.64 -14.10
C LYS A 532 -4.77 16.13 -14.01
N LYS A 533 -5.61 16.98 -14.62
CA LYS A 533 -5.50 18.43 -14.41
C LYS A 533 -5.62 18.70 -12.90
N LYS A 534 -4.67 19.46 -12.33
CA LYS A 534 -4.96 20.17 -11.07
C LYS A 534 -6.13 21.10 -11.38
N LYS A 535 -7.11 21.22 -10.48
CA LYS A 535 -8.09 22.30 -10.57
C LYS A 535 -7.26 23.59 -10.61
N GLU A 536 -7.18 24.21 -11.78
CA GLU A 536 -6.84 25.61 -11.88
C GLU A 536 -8.08 26.32 -11.33
N GLU A 537 -7.90 27.07 -10.24
CA GLU A 537 -8.78 28.17 -9.87
C GLU A 537 -8.67 29.22 -10.99
N ASP A 538 -9.28 28.95 -12.14
CA ASP A 538 -9.38 29.87 -13.29
C ASP A 538 -10.65 29.58 -14.13
N ASP A 539 -11.57 28.74 -13.64
CA ASP A 539 -12.90 28.51 -14.24
C ASP A 539 -14.03 29.15 -13.38
N GLU A 540 -13.74 30.17 -12.56
CA GLU A 540 -14.79 31.03 -11.94
C GLU A 540 -15.19 32.23 -12.82
N ASP A 541 -14.47 32.50 -13.92
CA ASP A 541 -14.78 33.64 -14.80
C ASP A 541 -15.65 33.29 -16.03
N ALA A 542 -16.04 32.02 -16.19
CA ALA A 542 -16.96 31.61 -17.27
C ALA A 542 -18.45 31.65 -16.88
N GLU A 543 -18.78 31.79 -15.58
CA GLU A 543 -20.18 31.84 -15.11
C GLU A 543 -20.68 33.28 -14.83
N TYR A 544 -19.81 34.29 -14.97
CA TYR A 544 -20.15 35.70 -14.72
C TYR A 544 -20.39 36.57 -15.97
N GLN A 545 -20.47 35.99 -17.18
CA GLN A 545 -20.77 36.74 -18.41
C GLN A 545 -22.04 36.33 -19.18
N GLU A 546 -22.90 35.44 -18.63
CA GLU A 546 -24.20 35.12 -19.25
C GLU A 546 -25.43 35.73 -18.52
N SER A 547 -25.25 36.35 -17.35
CA SER A 547 -26.37 36.95 -16.58
C SER A 547 -26.58 38.46 -16.78
N VAL A 548 -25.73 39.15 -17.55
CA VAL A 548 -25.85 40.60 -17.80
C VAL A 548 -25.79 40.90 -19.30
N ARG A 549 -26.76 40.40 -20.09
CA ARG A 549 -27.14 40.96 -21.42
C ARG A 549 -28.38 40.26 -22.00
N ARG A 550 -29.57 40.75 -21.61
CA ARG A 550 -30.84 40.84 -22.39
C ARG A 550 -31.99 40.94 -21.38
N SER A 551 -32.47 42.12 -21.02
CA SER A 551 -33.28 43.07 -21.80
C SER A 551 -34.66 43.15 -21.14
N VAL A 552 -34.88 44.26 -20.44
CA VAL A 552 -36.21 44.80 -20.15
C VAL A 552 -36.97 44.95 -21.46
N ARG A 553 -38.16 44.35 -21.56
CA ARG A 553 -39.37 44.99 -22.12
C ARG A 553 -40.64 44.20 -21.80
N SER A 554 -41.58 44.95 -21.24
CA SER A 554 -43.02 44.74 -21.07
C SER A 554 -43.72 44.03 -22.25
N SER A 555 -44.77 43.25 -22.00
CA SER A 555 -46.18 43.70 -21.86
C SER A 555 -47.19 42.54 -22.01
N GLU A 556 -48.26 42.62 -21.21
CA GLU A 556 -49.64 42.13 -21.44
C GLU A 556 -50.04 40.66 -21.17
N ASN A 557 -50.73 40.51 -20.02
CA ASN A 557 -52.04 39.89 -19.76
C ASN A 557 -52.49 38.63 -20.52
N LEU A 558 -52.92 37.60 -19.75
CA LEU A 558 -54.34 37.29 -19.49
C LEU A 558 -54.48 36.00 -18.64
N ASP A 559 -55.30 36.11 -17.60
CA ASP A 559 -56.11 35.11 -16.86
C ASP A 559 -55.91 33.60 -17.12
N SER A 560 -55.85 32.83 -16.03
CA SER A 560 -56.84 31.75 -15.75
C SER A 560 -56.55 31.06 -14.41
N ASP A 561 -57.54 31.12 -13.52
CA ASP A 561 -57.72 30.36 -12.29
C ASP A 561 -57.64 28.84 -12.49
N SER A 562 -57.21 28.10 -11.46
CA SER A 562 -58.11 27.23 -10.65
C SER A 562 -57.34 26.45 -9.57
N ASP A 563 -57.77 26.68 -8.32
CA ASP A 563 -57.73 25.87 -7.08
C ASP A 563 -56.41 25.31 -6.51
#